data_AF-A0A951ANX7-F1
#
_entry.id   AF-A0A951ANX7-F1
#
_cell.length_a   1.000
_cell.length_b   1.000
_cell.length_c   1.000
_cell.angle_alpha   90.00
_cell.angle_beta   90.00
_cell.angle_gamma   90.00
#
_symmetry.space_group_name_H-M   'P 1'
#
loop_
_entity.id
_entity.type
_entity.pdbx_description
1 polymer ?
#
loop_
_entity_poly.entity_id
_entity_poly.type
_entity_poly.pdbx_seq_one_letter_code
_entity_poly.pdbx_strand_id
1 'polypeptide(L)'
;MAHKHSQEEFNELVTAFFQGRMSRRRFIRRATQLGLSAALISRILPASLAAGGDFLESSPVAPNESPITRERVEYLQSKPYKDTKINVMVIRSAVGDCVEYHAPRWEEETGAFVTLTKVPIETLHQEIFADLKGKGQYDVYQTAAWFYGDFFTADKPA
;
A
#
# COMPACT_ATOMS: atom_id res chain seq x y z
N MET A 1 -50.81 10.36 2.69
CA MET A 1 -49.70 11.35 2.76
C MET A 1 -48.40 10.79 3.34
N ALA A 2 -48.42 9.75 4.20
CA ALA A 2 -47.20 9.19 4.81
C ALA A 2 -46.21 8.50 3.84
N HIS A 3 -46.70 7.88 2.75
CA HIS A 3 -45.86 7.13 1.81
C HIS A 3 -44.93 7.98 0.92
N LYS A 4 -45.26 9.26 0.68
CA LYS A 4 -44.40 10.16 -0.12
C LYS A 4 -43.18 10.61 0.68
N HIS A 5 -43.38 10.89 1.97
CA HIS A 5 -42.33 11.34 2.88
C HIS A 5 -41.23 10.28 3.04
N SER A 6 -41.59 9.00 3.14
CA SER A 6 -40.63 7.90 3.26
C SER A 6 -39.79 7.66 2.00
N GLN A 7 -40.34 7.97 0.83
CA GLN A 7 -39.63 7.80 -0.45
C GLN A 7 -38.64 8.94 -0.71
N GLU A 8 -39.00 10.16 -0.33
CA GLU A 8 -38.11 11.33 -0.40
C GLU A 8 -36.93 11.19 0.58
N GLU A 9 -37.18 10.78 1.82
CA GLU A 9 -36.14 10.49 2.81
C GLU A 9 -35.17 9.39 2.35
N PHE A 10 -35.71 8.35 1.70
CA PHE A 10 -34.90 7.29 1.12
C PHE A 10 -34.00 7.80 -0.01
N ASN A 11 -34.57 8.57 -0.94
CA ASN A 11 -33.83 9.13 -2.07
C ASN A 11 -32.74 10.09 -1.61
N GLU A 12 -33.01 10.91 -0.59
CA GLU A 12 -32.02 11.80 0.02
C GLU A 12 -30.89 11.02 0.69
N LEU A 13 -31.22 9.98 1.46
CA LEU A 13 -30.24 9.12 2.12
C LEU A 13 -29.30 8.43 1.12
N VAL A 14 -29.86 7.87 0.05
CA VAL A 14 -29.11 7.18 -1.01
C VAL A 14 -28.26 8.16 -1.81
N THR A 15 -28.81 9.33 -2.15
CA THR A 15 -28.07 10.38 -2.87
C THR A 15 -26.89 10.91 -2.05
N ALA A 16 -27.09 11.16 -0.76
CA ALA A 16 -26.02 11.61 0.14
C ALA A 16 -24.90 10.57 0.30
N PHE A 17 -25.24 9.27 0.25
CA PHE A 17 -24.27 8.19 0.27
C PHE A 17 -23.45 8.12 -1.03
N PHE A 18 -24.10 8.12 -2.21
CA PHE A 18 -23.40 8.06 -3.50
C PHE A 18 -22.59 9.32 -3.82
N GLN A 19 -22.97 10.49 -3.28
CA GLN A 19 -22.19 11.72 -3.40
C GLN A 19 -21.00 11.81 -2.41
N GLY A 20 -20.72 10.75 -1.64
CA GLY A 20 -19.62 10.72 -0.67
C GLY A 20 -19.83 11.62 0.56
N ARG A 21 -21.00 12.22 0.72
CA ARG A 21 -21.35 13.09 1.86
C ARG A 21 -21.68 12.30 3.13
N MET A 22 -21.76 10.98 3.02
CA MET A 22 -22.10 10.08 4.13
C MET A 22 -21.22 8.82 4.12
N SER A 23 -20.66 8.47 5.28
CA SER A 23 -19.88 7.24 5.43
C SER A 23 -20.79 5.99 5.48
N ARG A 24 -20.25 4.84 5.06
CA ARG A 24 -20.94 3.53 5.05
C ARG A 24 -21.60 3.18 6.39
N ARG A 25 -20.88 3.36 7.51
CA ARG A 25 -21.40 3.09 8.86
C ARG A 25 -22.59 3.99 9.20
N ARG A 26 -22.54 5.26 8.78
CA ARG A 26 -23.61 6.24 9.01
C ARG A 26 -24.83 5.94 8.13
N PHE A 27 -24.60 5.53 6.89
CA PHE A 27 -25.66 5.07 5.98
C PHE A 27 -26.39 3.84 6.52
N ILE A 28 -25.66 2.77 6.90
CA ILE A 28 -26.26 1.55 7.45
C ILE A 28 -27.10 1.86 8.68
N ARG A 29 -26.57 2.66 9.62
CA ARG A 29 -27.30 3.02 10.84
C ARG A 29 -28.61 3.77 10.53
N ARG A 30 -28.60 4.73 9.60
CA ARG A 30 -29.81 5.46 9.20
C ARG A 30 -30.78 4.60 8.39
N ALA A 31 -30.25 3.76 7.50
CA ALA A 31 -31.04 2.81 6.73
C ALA A 31 -31.82 1.84 7.63
N THR A 32 -31.18 1.31 8.67
CA THR A 32 -31.84 0.46 9.67
C THR A 32 -32.88 1.24 10.49
N GLN A 33 -32.61 2.51 10.84
CA GLN A 33 -33.59 3.37 11.53
C GLN A 33 -34.83 3.68 10.67
N LEU A 34 -34.69 3.72 9.35
CA LEU A 34 -35.79 3.84 8.39
C LEU A 34 -36.48 2.50 8.08
N GLY A 35 -36.12 1.41 8.77
CA GLY A 35 -36.73 0.10 8.59
C GLY A 35 -36.33 -0.63 7.30
N LEU A 36 -35.23 -0.21 6.65
CA LEU A 36 -34.74 -0.91 5.45
C LEU A 36 -34.19 -2.28 5.84
N SER A 37 -34.60 -3.31 5.10
CA SER A 37 -34.13 -4.68 5.33
C SER A 37 -32.65 -4.82 4.96
N ALA A 38 -31.96 -5.74 5.65
CA ALA A 38 -30.56 -6.04 5.37
C ALA A 38 -30.33 -6.45 3.90
N ALA A 39 -31.29 -7.13 3.27
CA ALA A 39 -31.24 -7.55 1.87
C ALA A 39 -31.34 -6.37 0.88
N LEU A 40 -32.09 -5.31 1.24
CA LEU A 40 -32.17 -4.11 0.42
C LEU A 40 -30.91 -3.25 0.62
N ILE A 41 -30.45 -3.12 1.86
CA ILE A 41 -29.20 -2.42 2.19
C ILE A 41 -28.01 -3.08 1.46
N SER A 42 -27.95 -4.41 1.39
CA SER A 42 -26.86 -5.12 0.70
C SER A 42 -26.87 -4.95 -0.82
N ARG A 43 -28.02 -4.67 -1.44
CA ARG A 43 -28.12 -4.35 -2.87
C ARG A 43 -27.73 -2.91 -3.20
N ILE A 44 -27.92 -1.98 -2.27
CA ILE A 44 -27.62 -0.55 -2.44
C ILE A 44 -26.17 -0.25 -2.10
N LEU A 45 -25.65 -0.90 -1.07
CA LEU A 45 -24.24 -0.81 -0.76
C LEU A 45 -23.46 -1.37 -1.95
N PRO A 46 -22.49 -0.63 -2.51
CA PRO A 46 -21.51 -1.25 -3.39
C PRO A 46 -20.94 -2.45 -2.64
N ALA A 47 -20.76 -3.56 -3.36
CA ALA A 47 -20.15 -4.76 -2.82
C ALA A 47 -18.98 -4.32 -1.95
N SER A 48 -18.98 -4.72 -0.67
CA SER A 48 -17.83 -4.43 0.17
C SER A 48 -16.61 -4.90 -0.60
N LEU A 49 -15.55 -4.09 -0.63
CA LEU A 49 -14.23 -4.38 -1.19
C LEU A 49 -13.54 -5.64 -0.59
N ALA A 50 -14.30 -6.51 0.07
CA ALA A 50 -13.94 -7.79 0.66
C ALA A 50 -14.87 -8.95 0.19
N ALA A 51 -15.83 -8.70 -0.73
CA ALA A 51 -16.79 -9.71 -1.18
C ALA A 51 -16.32 -10.50 -2.42
N GLY A 52 -15.32 -10.00 -3.14
CA GLY A 52 -14.77 -10.65 -4.33
C GLY A 52 -13.32 -11.04 -4.12
N GLY A 53 -13.05 -12.18 -3.47
CA GLY A 53 -11.74 -12.87 -3.47
C GLY A 53 -10.55 -12.16 -2.80
N ASP A 54 -10.42 -10.87 -2.98
CA ASP A 54 -9.35 -10.00 -2.51
C ASP A 54 -9.83 -9.17 -1.32
N PHE A 55 -8.94 -8.98 -0.35
CA PHE A 55 -9.25 -8.26 0.88
C PHE A 55 -9.24 -6.74 0.66
N LEU A 56 -8.54 -6.25 -0.38
CA LEU A 56 -8.55 -4.89 -0.91
C LEU A 56 -8.14 -4.91 -2.39
N GLU A 57 -9.01 -4.44 -3.31
CA GLU A 57 -8.60 -4.10 -4.68
C GLU A 57 -7.65 -2.89 -4.65
N SER A 58 -6.67 -2.85 -5.57
CA SER A 58 -5.76 -1.71 -5.74
C SER A 58 -6.53 -0.39 -5.85
N SER A 59 -6.08 0.66 -5.16
CA SER A 59 -6.73 1.98 -5.19
C SER A 59 -6.90 2.47 -6.64
N PRO A 60 -8.09 2.93 -7.06
CA PRO A 60 -8.30 3.47 -8.41
C PRO A 60 -7.47 4.74 -8.67
N VAL A 61 -6.90 5.34 -7.62
CA VAL A 61 -6.02 6.52 -7.69
C VAL A 61 -4.54 6.13 -7.65
N ALA A 62 -4.21 4.91 -7.23
CA ALA A 62 -2.85 4.38 -7.16
C ALA A 62 -2.79 2.97 -7.80
N PRO A 63 -2.88 2.88 -9.13
CA PRO A 63 -2.93 1.60 -9.87
C PRO A 63 -1.66 0.75 -9.73
N ASN A 64 -0.60 1.31 -9.14
CA ASN A 64 0.68 0.66 -8.91
C ASN A 64 0.73 -0.05 -7.55
N GLU A 65 -0.27 0.14 -6.68
CA GLU A 65 -0.34 -0.58 -5.40
C GLU A 65 -0.70 -2.04 -5.66
N SER A 66 0.18 -2.96 -5.24
CA SER A 66 -0.10 -4.38 -5.36
C SER A 66 -1.32 -4.75 -4.50
N PRO A 67 -2.34 -5.41 -5.07
CA PRO A 67 -3.54 -5.79 -4.32
C PRO A 67 -3.20 -6.70 -3.14
N ILE A 68 -4.07 -6.70 -2.12
CA ILE A 68 -3.97 -7.65 -1.02
C ILE A 68 -4.92 -8.80 -1.34
N THR A 69 -4.40 -9.76 -2.09
CA THR A 69 -5.11 -10.98 -2.47
C THR A 69 -5.03 -12.04 -1.38
N ARG A 70 -5.94 -13.02 -1.39
CA ARG A 70 -5.84 -14.19 -0.48
C ARG A 70 -4.53 -14.94 -0.66
N GLU A 71 -4.11 -15.14 -1.90
CA GLU A 71 -2.86 -15.82 -2.25
C GLU A 71 -1.66 -15.10 -1.64
N ARG A 72 -1.64 -13.76 -1.66
CA ARG A 72 -0.58 -12.97 -1.02
C ARG A 72 -0.58 -13.15 0.50
N VAL A 73 -1.75 -13.17 1.12
CA VAL A 73 -1.86 -13.39 2.58
C VAL A 73 -1.35 -14.76 2.96
N GLU A 74 -1.76 -15.81 2.24
CA GLU A 74 -1.30 -17.19 2.45
C GLU A 74 0.21 -17.32 2.22
N TYR A 75 0.73 -16.70 1.16
CA TYR A 75 2.16 -16.65 0.86
C TYR A 75 2.97 -15.96 1.97
N LEU A 76 2.52 -14.82 2.49
CA LEU A 76 3.22 -14.13 3.58
C LEU A 76 3.14 -14.91 4.91
N GLN A 77 2.05 -15.66 5.16
CA GLN A 77 1.96 -16.54 6.32
C GLN A 77 3.02 -17.64 6.30
N SER A 78 3.46 -18.10 5.13
CA SER A 78 4.52 -19.12 5.03
C SER A 78 5.92 -18.59 5.33
N LYS A 79 6.09 -17.28 5.61
CA LYS A 79 7.40 -16.63 5.83
C LYS A 79 8.39 -16.95 4.71
N PRO A 80 8.09 -16.50 3.49
CA PRO A 80 8.76 -16.98 2.27
C PRO A 80 10.26 -16.67 2.22
N TYR A 81 10.72 -15.68 2.99
CA TYR A 81 12.12 -15.27 3.03
C TYR A 81 12.78 -15.57 4.38
N LYS A 82 12.26 -16.56 5.11
CA LYS A 82 12.86 -17.01 6.36
C LYS A 82 14.36 -17.26 6.20
N ASP A 83 15.14 -16.81 7.18
CA ASP A 83 16.59 -16.95 7.25
C ASP A 83 17.37 -16.19 6.13
N THR A 84 16.67 -15.41 5.31
CA THR A 84 17.29 -14.52 4.32
C THR A 84 17.71 -13.23 5.00
N LYS A 85 18.92 -12.75 4.68
CA LYS A 85 19.41 -11.43 5.11
C LYS A 85 19.60 -10.54 3.89
N ILE A 86 19.15 -9.30 3.98
CA ILE A 86 19.30 -8.28 2.95
C ILE A 86 20.09 -7.12 3.55
N ASN A 87 21.22 -6.78 2.92
CA ASN A 87 22.04 -5.64 3.29
C ASN A 87 21.63 -4.42 2.46
N VAL A 88 21.15 -3.37 3.12
CA VAL A 88 20.65 -2.17 2.46
C VAL A 88 21.49 -0.97 2.87
N MET A 89 22.06 -0.30 1.88
CA MET A 89 22.69 1.01 2.08
C MET A 89 21.63 2.10 1.96
N VAL A 90 21.56 3.00 2.94
CA VAL A 90 20.64 4.12 2.95
C VAL A 90 21.34 5.44 3.26
N ILE A 91 20.75 6.54 2.77
CA ILE A 91 21.18 7.88 3.16
C ILE A 91 20.95 8.12 4.65
N ARG A 92 21.90 8.76 5.33
CA ARG A 92 21.75 9.24 6.71
C ARG A 92 20.93 10.53 6.73
N SER A 93 19.62 10.40 6.59
CA SER A 93 18.65 11.50 6.68
C SER A 93 17.25 10.96 6.98
N ALA A 94 16.28 11.86 7.20
CA ALA A 94 14.88 11.50 7.38
C ALA A 94 14.31 10.63 6.24
N VAL A 95 14.82 10.77 5.01
CA VAL A 95 14.41 9.94 3.88
C VAL A 95 14.92 8.51 4.03
N GLY A 96 16.10 8.31 4.63
CA GLY A 96 16.63 6.98 4.95
C GLY A 96 15.97 6.33 6.15
N ASP A 97 15.52 7.14 7.10
CA ASP A 97 14.77 6.67 8.26
C ASP A 97 13.43 6.03 7.88
N CYS A 98 12.88 6.32 6.69
CA CYS A 98 11.71 5.61 6.17
C CYS A 98 11.95 4.10 6.02
N VAL A 99 13.14 3.68 5.58
CA VAL A 99 13.47 2.26 5.43
C VAL A 99 13.57 1.59 6.79
N GLU A 100 14.23 2.24 7.75
CA GLU A 100 14.30 1.77 9.14
C GLU A 100 12.93 1.66 9.80
N TYR A 101 12.03 2.60 9.51
CA TYR A 101 10.67 2.57 10.03
C TYR A 101 9.84 1.40 9.48
N HIS A 102 10.00 1.06 8.19
CA HIS A 102 9.22 0.02 7.53
C HIS A 102 9.82 -1.39 7.64
N ALA A 103 11.14 -1.51 7.81
CA ALA A 103 11.84 -2.78 7.85
C ALA A 103 11.27 -3.76 8.89
N PRO A 104 11.04 -3.41 10.17
CA PRO A 104 10.56 -4.37 11.17
C PRO A 104 9.25 -5.05 10.81
N ARG A 105 8.31 -4.29 10.23
CA ARG A 105 7.03 -4.86 9.78
C ARG A 105 7.22 -5.79 8.59
N TRP A 106 8.08 -5.41 7.65
CA TRP A 106 8.37 -6.25 6.48
C TRP A 106 9.09 -7.54 6.88
N GLU A 107 10.04 -7.47 7.82
CA GLU A 107 10.70 -8.63 8.43
C GLU A 107 9.69 -9.54 9.13
N GLU A 108 8.80 -8.96 9.94
CA GLU A 108 7.72 -9.71 10.60
C GLU A 108 6.84 -10.40 9.56
N GLU A 109 6.40 -9.71 8.51
CA GLU A 109 5.52 -10.25 7.49
C GLU A 109 6.20 -11.36 6.66
N THR A 110 7.48 -11.22 6.33
CA THR A 110 8.16 -12.08 5.35
C THR A 110 9.11 -13.13 5.94
N GLY A 111 9.59 -12.94 7.17
CA GLY A 111 10.59 -13.77 7.83
C GLY A 111 12.06 -13.45 7.47
N ALA A 112 12.31 -12.50 6.57
CA ALA A 112 13.66 -12.02 6.27
C ALA A 112 14.18 -11.07 7.36
N PHE A 113 15.47 -10.74 7.27
CA PHE A 113 16.15 -9.76 8.10
C PHE A 113 16.82 -8.70 7.24
N VAL A 114 16.71 -7.44 7.65
CA VAL A 114 17.26 -6.27 6.97
C VAL A 114 18.40 -5.70 7.81
N THR A 115 19.58 -5.60 7.21
CA THR A 115 20.73 -4.92 7.81
C THR A 115 20.90 -3.57 7.13
N LEU A 116 20.75 -2.48 7.89
CA LEU A 116 20.86 -1.13 7.36
C LEU A 116 22.25 -0.53 7.63
N THR A 117 22.85 0.05 6.59
CA THR A 117 24.03 0.90 6.72
C THR A 117 23.71 2.32 6.29
N LYS A 118 23.84 3.28 7.21
CA LYS A 118 23.52 4.69 6.99
C LYS A 118 24.76 5.49 6.58
N VAL A 119 24.75 6.02 5.36
CA VAL A 119 25.85 6.75 4.73
C VAL A 119 25.50 8.24 4.55
N PRO A 120 26.40 9.19 4.86
CA PRO A 120 26.17 10.61 4.59
C PRO A 120 25.86 10.91 3.11
N ILE A 121 25.02 11.90 2.82
CA ILE A 121 24.64 12.22 1.42
C ILE A 121 25.85 12.63 0.57
N GLU A 122 26.83 13.27 1.20
CA GLU A 122 28.05 13.78 0.58
C GLU A 122 28.91 12.64 -0.01
N THR A 123 28.89 11.47 0.62
CA THR A 123 29.67 10.30 0.19
C THR A 123 28.81 9.20 -0.42
N LEU A 124 27.49 9.24 -0.27
CA LEU A 124 26.55 8.22 -0.74
C LEU A 124 26.81 7.78 -2.18
N HIS A 125 26.89 8.75 -3.10
CA HIS A 125 27.11 8.45 -4.51
C HIS A 125 28.43 7.70 -4.77
N GLN A 126 29.50 8.17 -4.12
CA GLN A 126 30.83 7.58 -4.26
C GLN A 126 30.89 6.18 -3.65
N GLU A 127 30.25 5.98 -2.49
CA GLU A 127 30.19 4.69 -1.82
C GLU A 127 29.37 3.65 -2.60
N ILE A 128 28.23 4.04 -3.19
CA ILE A 128 27.46 3.18 -4.09
C ILE A 128 28.33 2.75 -5.27
N PHE A 129 29.00 3.69 -5.94
CA PHE A 129 29.88 3.36 -7.07
C PHE A 129 31.09 2.51 -6.68
N ALA A 130 31.63 2.71 -5.48
CA ALA A 130 32.73 1.89 -4.96
C ALA A 130 32.26 0.46 -4.71
N ASP A 131 31.06 0.25 -4.18
CA ASP A 131 30.52 -1.09 -3.94
C ASP A 131 30.16 -1.81 -5.23
N LEU A 132 29.52 -1.12 -6.19
CA LEU A 132 29.18 -1.64 -7.51
C LEU A 132 30.40 -2.09 -8.32
N LYS A 133 31.53 -1.38 -8.19
CA LYS A 133 32.82 -1.76 -8.82
C LYS A 133 33.59 -2.79 -7.98
N GLY A 134 33.20 -2.98 -6.74
CA GLY A 134 33.89 -3.78 -5.74
C GLY A 134 33.30 -5.17 -5.61
N LYS A 135 33.15 -5.64 -4.37
CA LYS A 135 32.67 -6.99 -4.06
C LYS A 135 31.13 -7.10 -4.04
N GLY A 136 30.40 -5.99 -4.13
CA GLY A 136 28.95 -5.96 -3.97
C GLY A 136 28.52 -6.42 -2.57
N GLN A 137 28.78 -5.60 -1.56
CA GLN A 137 28.41 -5.88 -0.16
C GLN A 137 26.92 -5.65 0.12
N TYR A 138 26.26 -4.81 -0.67
CA TYR A 138 24.86 -4.44 -0.48
C TYR A 138 23.97 -5.02 -1.59
N ASP A 139 22.80 -5.53 -1.19
CA ASP A 139 21.78 -6.05 -2.10
C ASP A 139 20.91 -4.92 -2.68
N VAL A 140 20.74 -3.84 -1.91
CA VAL A 140 19.87 -2.71 -2.27
C VAL A 140 20.52 -1.40 -1.84
N TYR A 141 20.40 -0.39 -2.71
CA TYR A 141 20.79 0.99 -2.40
C TYR A 141 19.56 1.88 -2.42
N GLN A 142 19.34 2.63 -1.36
CA GLN A 142 18.52 3.82 -1.44
C GLN A 142 19.39 4.98 -1.94
N THR A 143 19.06 5.48 -3.11
CA THR A 143 19.78 6.57 -3.76
C THR A 143 18.83 7.70 -4.15
N ALA A 144 19.39 8.85 -4.51
CA ALA A 144 18.62 9.97 -4.99
C ALA A 144 18.27 9.80 -6.48
N ALA A 145 17.06 10.22 -6.86
CA ALA A 145 16.57 10.04 -8.23
C ALA A 145 17.46 10.70 -9.30
N TRP A 146 18.14 11.81 -8.96
CA TRP A 146 19.04 12.48 -9.89
C TRP A 146 20.34 11.72 -10.18
N PHE A 147 20.67 10.68 -9.41
CA PHE A 147 21.81 9.78 -9.69
C PHE A 147 21.44 8.61 -10.61
N TYR A 148 20.16 8.39 -10.94
CA TYR A 148 19.75 7.23 -11.74
C TYR A 148 20.40 7.19 -13.12
N GLY A 149 20.63 8.33 -13.76
CA GLY A 149 21.32 8.39 -15.06
C GLY A 149 22.76 7.87 -15.01
N ASP A 150 23.40 7.93 -13.83
CA ASP A 150 24.76 7.45 -13.65
C ASP A 150 24.81 5.93 -13.43
N PHE A 151 23.78 5.34 -12.81
CA PHE A 151 23.70 3.90 -12.57
C PHE A 151 23.19 3.11 -13.79
N PHE A 152 22.26 3.69 -14.55
CA PHE A 152 21.59 3.02 -15.66
C PHE A 152 22.05 3.67 -16.96
N THR A 153 23.12 3.14 -17.54
CA THR A 153 23.56 3.54 -18.87
C THR A 153 22.80 2.72 -19.91
N ALA A 154 22.39 3.37 -21.01
CA ALA A 154 21.80 2.65 -22.13
C ALA A 154 22.89 1.80 -22.81
N ASP A 155 22.56 0.57 -23.21
CA ASP A 155 23.46 -0.33 -23.93
C ASP A 155 24.03 0.30 -25.23
N LYS A 156 23.33 1.31 -25.76
CA LYS A 156 23.78 2.12 -26.89
C LYS A 156 23.75 3.60 -26.50
N PRO A 157 24.86 4.33 -26.64
CA PRO A 157 24.83 5.78 -26.52
C PRO A 157 23.94 6.37 -27.63
N ALA A 158 23.14 7.37 -27.26
CA ALA A 158 22.28 8.12 -28.18
C ALA A 158 23.08 8.99 -29.15
#